data_AF-A0A7L4NK23-F1
#
_entry.id   AF-A0A7L4NK23-F1
#
_cell.length_a   1.000
_cell.length_b   1.000
_cell.length_c   1.000
_cell.angle_alpha   90.00
_cell.angle_beta   90.00
_cell.angle_gamma   90.00
#
_symmetry.space_group_name_H-M   'P 1'
#
loop_
_entity.id
_entity.type
_entity.pdbx_description
1 polymer ?
#
loop_
_entity_poly.entity_id
_entity_poly.type
_entity_poly.pdbx_seq_one_letter_code
_entity_poly.pdbx_strand_id
1 'polypeptide(L)' 'PVAGDAPNPPLSSVPFSGKILFRRSHVRDVAVKRLKPIDEYCRALVRLPPHISQCDEVFRFFEARPEDLNPPKE' A
#
# COMPACT_ATOMS: atom_id res chain seq x y z
N PRO A 1 44.94 1.71 2.51
CA PRO A 1 44.19 0.45 2.23
C PRO A 1 42.70 0.68 2.48
N VAL A 2 41.87 0.23 1.53
CA VAL A 2 40.53 0.73 1.22
C VAL A 2 39.45 0.32 2.22
N ALA A 3 38.46 1.20 2.37
CA ALA A 3 37.26 1.08 3.18
C ALA A 3 36.46 -0.20 2.86
N GLY A 4 36.09 -0.94 3.90
CA GLY A 4 35.07 -1.99 3.84
C GLY A 4 33.71 -1.39 4.16
N ASP A 5 33.08 -0.76 3.16
CA ASP A 5 31.71 -0.28 3.25
C ASP A 5 30.77 -1.50 3.19
N ALA A 6 30.05 -1.76 4.28
CA ALA A 6 29.01 -2.79 4.29
C ALA A 6 27.87 -2.33 3.36
N PRO A 7 27.40 -3.14 2.40
CA PRO A 7 26.32 -2.73 1.52
C PRO A 7 25.06 -2.48 2.36
N ASN A 8 24.63 -1.22 2.40
CA ASN A 8 23.37 -0.79 2.99
C ASN A 8 22.24 -1.69 2.48
N PRO A 9 21.43 -2.34 3.37
CA PRO A 9 20.24 -3.02 2.91
C PRO A 9 19.31 -1.97 2.29
N PRO A 10 18.67 -2.24 1.14
CA PRO A 10 17.68 -1.31 0.60
C PRO A 10 16.57 -1.12 1.63
N LEU A 11 16.57 0.06 2.27
CA LEU A 11 15.49 0.56 3.12
C LEU A 11 14.26 0.85 2.24
N SER A 12 13.64 -0.19 1.71
CA SER A 12 12.33 -0.08 1.07
C SER A 12 11.62 -1.43 1.09
N SER A 13 11.54 -2.06 2.27
CA SER A 13 10.55 -3.11 2.51
C SER A 13 9.27 -2.41 2.93
N VAL A 14 8.33 -2.19 2.00
CA VAL A 14 6.97 -1.81 2.35
C VAL A 14 6.42 -2.89 3.29
N PRO A 15 6.07 -2.59 4.55
CA PRO A 15 5.59 -3.61 5.47
C PRO A 15 4.20 -4.08 5.04
N PHE A 16 4.13 -5.25 4.40
CA PHE A 16 2.88 -5.89 4.05
C PHE A 16 2.16 -6.35 5.33
N SER A 17 1.05 -5.70 5.67
CA SER A 17 0.18 -6.14 6.76
C SER A 17 -0.59 -7.39 6.33
N GLY A 18 -0.21 -8.55 6.88
CA GLY A 18 -0.84 -9.84 6.61
C GLY A 18 -2.35 -9.85 6.86
N LYS A 19 -3.10 -10.52 5.97
CA LYS A 19 -4.55 -10.72 6.13
C LYS A 19 -4.79 -11.76 7.24
N ILE A 20 -5.39 -11.34 8.37
CA ILE A 20 -5.80 -12.24 9.45
C ILE A 20 -7.07 -12.99 8.99
N LEU A 21 -6.93 -14.28 8.70
CA LEU A 21 -8.00 -15.16 8.19
C LEU A 21 -8.92 -15.75 9.28
N PHE A 22 -8.63 -15.58 10.57
CA PHE A 22 -9.39 -16.21 11.65
C PHE A 22 -9.70 -15.26 12.82
N ARG A 23 -10.80 -14.52 12.65
CA ARG A 23 -11.75 -14.07 13.68
C ARG A 23 -12.68 -13.09 12.97
N ARG A 24 -13.99 -13.10 13.30
CA ARG A 24 -14.84 -11.92 13.11
C ARG A 24 -14.30 -10.79 13.99
N SER A 25 -13.19 -10.21 13.57
CA SER A 25 -12.62 -9.01 14.15
C SER A 25 -13.52 -7.89 13.64
N HIS A 26 -14.07 -7.06 14.54
CA HIS A 26 -14.89 -5.89 14.21
C HIS A 26 -14.46 -5.25 12.90
N VAL A 27 -15.14 -5.59 11.79
CA VAL A 27 -14.73 -5.20 10.43
C VAL A 27 -14.65 -3.67 10.35
N ARG A 28 -15.59 -3.01 11.03
CA ARG A 28 -15.61 -1.56 11.24
C ARG A 28 -14.36 -1.05 11.96
N ASP A 29 -14.04 -1.55 13.16
CA ASP A 29 -12.90 -1.07 13.93
C ASP A 29 -11.56 -1.32 13.22
N VAL A 30 -11.45 -2.46 12.56
CA VAL A 30 -10.28 -2.79 11.74
C VAL A 30 -10.17 -1.83 10.55
N ALA A 31 -11.29 -1.54 9.87
CA ALA A 31 -11.30 -0.58 8.77
C ALA A 31 -10.91 0.83 9.23
N VAL A 32 -11.47 1.31 10.35
CA VAL A 32 -11.13 2.63 10.91
C VAL A 32 -9.66 2.70 11.29
N LYS A 33 -9.11 1.66 11.94
CA LYS A 33 -7.68 1.60 12.29
C LYS A 33 -6.76 1.60 11.07
N ARG A 34 -7.22 1.09 9.93
CA ARG A 34 -6.44 1.03 8.69
C ARG A 34 -6.49 2.32 7.86
N LEU A 35 -7.41 3.24 8.14
CA LEU A 35 -7.61 4.43 7.32
C LEU A 35 -6.35 5.31 7.25
N LYS A 36 -5.78 5.67 8.40
CA LYS A 36 -4.55 6.48 8.48
C LYS A 36 -3.32 5.81 7.82
N PRO A 37 -2.95 4.56 8.14
CA PRO A 37 -1.78 3.94 7.52
C PRO A 37 -1.94 3.69 6.02
N ILE A 38 -3.16 3.47 5.51
CA ILE A 38 -3.41 3.37 4.07
C ILE A 38 -3.23 4.74 3.38
N ASP A 39 -3.77 5.82 3.95
CA ASP A 39 -3.59 7.17 3.40
C ASP A 39 -2.10 7.57 3.36
N GLU A 40 -1.36 7.31 4.44
CA GLU A 40 0.08 7.55 4.49
C GLU A 40 0.84 6.72 3.45
N TYR A 41 0.46 5.45 3.27
CA TYR A 41 1.05 4.58 2.25
C TYR A 41 0.79 5.10 0.82
N CYS A 42 -0.44 5.46 0.48
CA CYS A 42 -0.78 6.01 -0.83
C CYS A 42 0.00 7.29 -1.13
N ARG A 43 0.13 8.20 -0.14
CA ARG A 43 0.95 9.43 -0.29
C ARG A 43 2.43 9.14 -0.50
N ALA A 44 2.97 8.12 0.16
CA ALA A 44 4.35 7.72 -0.05
C ALA A 44 4.54 7.11 -1.45
N LEU A 45 3.63 6.24 -1.89
CA LEU A 45 3.67 5.54 -3.17
C LEU A 45 3.75 6.52 -4.36
N VAL A 46 2.94 7.57 -4.38
CA VAL A 46 2.95 8.57 -5.47
C VAL A 46 4.21 9.45 -5.49
N ARG A 47 4.97 9.51 -4.38
CA ARG A 47 6.23 10.26 -4.28
C ARG A 47 7.47 9.43 -4.64
N LEU A 48 7.30 8.12 -4.84
CA LEU A 48 8.40 7.25 -5.25
C LEU A 48 8.86 7.58 -6.68
N PRO A 49 10.09 7.17 -7.05
CA PRO A 49 10.59 7.35 -8.40
C PRO A 49 9.64 6.81 -9.48
N PRO A 50 9.60 7.39 -10.70
CA PRO A 50 8.63 7.07 -11.73
C PRO A 50 8.56 5.58 -12.11
N HIS A 51 9.68 4.86 -12.08
CA HIS A 51 9.69 3.42 -12.40
C HIS A 51 8.88 2.56 -11.40
N ILE A 52 8.54 3.11 -10.22
CA ILE A 52 7.62 2.50 -9.26
C ILE A 52 6.26 3.21 -9.30
N SER A 53 6.24 4.54 -9.12
CA SER A 53 4.98 5.29 -8.97
C SER A 53 4.14 5.36 -10.24
N GLN A 54 4.73 5.10 -11.40
CA GLN A 54 4.07 5.10 -12.71
C GLN A 54 4.15 3.73 -13.39
N CYS A 55 4.41 2.65 -12.65
CA CYS A 55 4.31 1.32 -13.23
C CYS A 55 2.85 0.93 -13.49
N ASP A 56 2.63 0.06 -14.47
CA ASP A 56 1.29 -0.39 -14.85
C ASP A 56 0.46 -0.90 -13.67
N GLU A 57 1.09 -1.58 -12.72
CA GLU A 57 0.38 -2.14 -11.57
C GLU A 57 -0.19 -1.05 -10.66
N VAL A 58 0.55 0.04 -10.44
CA VAL A 58 0.07 1.19 -9.66
C VAL A 58 -1.07 1.87 -10.39
N PHE A 59 -0.96 2.06 -11.71
CA PHE A 59 -2.05 2.67 -12.48
C PHE A 59 -3.30 1.80 -12.50
N ARG A 60 -3.18 0.51 -12.77
CA ARG A 60 -4.33 -0.43 -12.74
C ARG A 60 -4.98 -0.50 -11.36
N PHE A 61 -4.20 -0.37 -10.29
CA PHE A 61 -4.74 -0.36 -8.92
C PHE A 61 -5.62 0.87 -8.64
N PHE A 62 -5.25 2.05 -9.16
CA PHE A 62 -6.00 3.30 -8.96
C PHE A 62 -6.99 3.62 -10.08
N GLU A 63 -7.06 2.78 -11.12
CA GLU A 63 -8.03 2.92 -12.19
C GLU A 63 -9.45 2.73 -11.65
N ALA A 64 -10.33 3.70 -11.92
CA ALA A 64 -11.71 3.65 -11.46
C ALA A 64 -12.47 2.52 -12.17
N ARG A 65 -13.05 1.62 -11.41
CA ARG A 65 -13.87 0.53 -11.93
C ARG A 65 -15.34 0.93 -11.98
N PRO A 66 -16.17 0.28 -12.80
CA PRO A 66 -17.60 0.56 -12.87
C PRO A 66 -18.32 0.52 -11.51
N GLU A 67 -17.88 -0.36 -10.60
CA GLU A 67 -18.44 -0.51 -9.26
C GLU A 67 -18.08 0.66 -8.33
N ASP A 68 -17.00 1.38 -8.63
CA ASP A 68 -16.59 2.55 -7.84
C ASP A 68 -17.46 3.78 -8.19
N LEU A 69 -17.99 3.83 -9.44
CA LEU A 69 -18.93 4.85 -9.90
C LEU A 69 -20.38 4.52 -9.52
N ASN A 70 -20.74 3.24 -9.62
CA ASN A 70 -22.05 2.72 -9.27
C ASN A 70 -21.90 1.73 -8.12
N PRO A 71 -21.73 2.21 -6.89
CA PRO A 71 -21.64 1.33 -5.74
C PRO A 71 -22.92 0.49 -5.66
N PRO A 72 -22.80 -0.83 -5.41
CA PRO A 72 -23.97 -1.67 -5.20
C PRO A 72 -24.76 -1.10 -4.02
N LYS A 73 -26.06 -0.89 -4.24
CA LYS A 73 -26.98 -0.57 -3.14
C LYS A 73 -27.12 -1.84 -2.31
N GLU A 74 -26.93 -1.73 -0.99
CA GLU A 74 -27.26 -2.81 -0.04
C GLU A 74 -28.69 -3.32 -0.23
#